data_AF-A0A941SGZ8-F1
#
_entry.id   AF-A0A941SGZ8-F1
#
_cell.length_a   1.000
_cell.length_b   1.000
_cell.length_c   1.000
_cell.angle_alpha   90.00
_cell.angle_beta   90.00
_cell.angle_gamma   90.00
#
_symmetry.space_group_name_H-M   'P 1'
#
loop_
_entity.id
_entity.type
_entity.pdbx_description
1 polymer ?
#
loop_
_entity_poly.entity_id
_entity_poly.type
_entity_poly.pdbx_seq_one_letter_code
_entity_poly.pdbx_strand_id
1 'polypeptide(L)' 'MGTQSLDTHRGGDIGVASSTLAGTTANNTAQDVATGTNAISAGSFANSAGIPVVVQNSGANVLIQNAVTVNLQMK' A
#
# COMPACT_ATOMS: atom_id res chain seq x y z
N MET A 1 -40.35 -16.50 7.24
CA MET A 1 -39.53 -15.86 8.29
C MET A 1 -38.13 -16.51 8.35
N GLY A 2 -37.31 -16.40 7.31
CA GLY A 2 -36.02 -17.12 7.25
C GLY A 2 -34.99 -16.54 6.26
N THR A 3 -35.43 -15.75 5.29
CA THR A 3 -34.55 -15.05 4.34
C THR A 3 -33.92 -13.78 4.93
N GLN A 4 -34.64 -13.04 5.78
CA GLN A 4 -34.15 -11.82 6.44
C GLN A 4 -32.99 -12.06 7.42
N SER A 5 -32.94 -13.25 8.03
CA SER A 5 -31.85 -13.62 8.95
C SER A 5 -30.56 -13.97 8.22
N LEU A 6 -30.60 -14.37 6.95
CA LEU A 6 -29.41 -14.68 6.16
C LEU A 6 -28.86 -13.46 5.43
N ASP A 7 -29.72 -12.53 4.99
CA ASP A 7 -29.29 -11.26 4.37
C ASP A 7 -28.49 -10.37 5.32
N THR A 8 -28.85 -10.35 6.61
CA THR A 8 -28.09 -9.65 7.66
C THR A 8 -26.72 -10.28 7.94
N HIS A 9 -26.50 -11.53 7.54
CA HIS A 9 -25.23 -12.26 7.72
C HIS A 9 -24.38 -12.33 6.43
N ARG A 10 -24.86 -11.77 5.31
CA ARG A 10 -24.18 -11.78 4.00
C ARG A 10 -23.31 -10.55 3.74
N GLY A 11 -23.06 -9.72 4.74
CA GLY A 11 -22.17 -8.55 4.61
C GLY A 11 -22.74 -7.51 3.65
N GLY A 12 -23.92 -6.99 3.98
CA GLY A 12 -24.66 -5.98 3.20
C GLY A 12 -23.76 -4.84 2.72
N ASP A 13 -23.96 -4.48 1.45
CA ASP A 13 -23.19 -3.54 0.60
C ASP A 13 -21.67 -3.63 0.79
N ILE A 14 -21.03 -4.48 -0.03
CA ILE A 14 -19.58 -4.53 -0.17
C ILE A 14 -19.14 -3.16 -0.68
N GLY A 15 -18.70 -2.30 0.25
CA GLY A 15 -18.09 -1.03 -0.12
C GLY A 15 -16.99 -1.28 -1.15
N VAL A 16 -17.09 -0.60 -2.29
CA VAL A 16 -16.05 -0.67 -3.32
C VAL A 16 -14.83 0.07 -2.79
N ALA A 17 -13.92 -0.63 -2.12
CA ALA A 17 -12.65 0.02 -1.79
C ALA A 17 -11.82 0.13 -3.06
N SER A 18 -11.62 1.38 -3.46
CA SER A 18 -10.83 1.76 -4.60
C SER A 18 -9.64 2.59 -4.13
N SER A 19 -8.53 2.49 -4.85
CA SER A 19 -7.37 3.35 -4.63
C SER A 19 -6.93 3.86 -5.98
N THR A 20 -7.22 5.14 -6.21
CA THR A 20 -6.81 5.85 -7.42
C THR A 20 -5.55 6.64 -7.09
N LEU A 21 -4.42 6.23 -7.64
CA LEU A 21 -3.13 6.87 -7.48
C LEU A 21 -2.76 7.55 -8.78
N ALA A 22 -2.73 8.88 -8.76
CA ALA A 22 -2.28 9.70 -9.86
C ALA A 22 -1.11 10.55 -9.37
N GLY A 23 -0.02 10.52 -10.12
CA GLY A 23 1.16 11.29 -9.80
C GLY A 23 2.06 11.37 -11.03
N THR A 24 2.76 12.50 -11.11
CA THR A 24 3.65 12.80 -12.23
C THR A 24 4.94 13.37 -11.68
N THR A 25 6.06 12.84 -12.13
CA THR A 25 7.38 13.47 -12.02
C THR A 25 7.72 14.13 -13.34
N ALA A 26 7.47 15.44 -13.46
CA ALA A 26 7.76 16.20 -14.67
C ALA A 26 8.72 17.37 -14.39
N ASN A 27 9.49 17.74 -15.43
CA ASN A 27 10.46 18.85 -15.40
C ASN A 27 11.54 18.72 -14.33
N ASN A 28 11.92 17.50 -13.96
CA ASN A 28 12.98 17.28 -13.00
C ASN A 28 14.35 17.34 -13.68
N THR A 29 15.25 18.13 -13.11
CA THR A 29 16.68 18.13 -13.45
C THR A 29 17.45 17.68 -12.21
N ALA A 30 18.30 16.68 -12.38
CA ALA A 30 19.23 16.21 -11.36
C ALA A 30 20.66 16.33 -11.93
N GLN A 31 21.46 17.23 -11.36
CA GLN A 31 22.88 17.40 -11.69
C GLN A 31 23.69 17.26 -10.41
N ASP A 32 24.91 16.72 -10.53
CA ASP A 32 25.81 16.46 -9.40
C ASP A 32 25.18 15.63 -8.26
N VAL A 33 24.33 14.66 -8.62
CA VAL A 33 23.63 13.83 -7.63
C VAL A 33 24.44 12.59 -7.26
N ALA A 34 24.93 12.57 -6.03
CA ALA A 34 25.37 11.34 -5.37
C ALA A 34 24.15 10.64 -4.74
N THR A 35 23.78 9.48 -5.28
CA THR A 35 22.70 8.64 -4.74
C THR A 35 23.23 7.68 -3.68
N GLY A 36 22.34 7.29 -2.74
CA GLY A 36 22.70 6.42 -1.62
C GLY A 36 22.47 4.94 -1.89
N THR A 37 22.77 4.10 -0.91
CA THR A 37 22.37 2.69 -0.89
C THR A 37 21.07 2.51 -0.13
N ASN A 38 20.18 1.67 -0.65
CA ASN A 38 19.06 1.13 0.11
C ASN A 38 19.52 -0.19 0.74
N ALA A 39 19.79 -0.19 2.04
CA ALA A 39 20.27 -1.38 2.75
C ALA A 39 19.20 -1.90 3.71
N ILE A 40 18.71 -3.11 3.45
CA ILE A 40 17.93 -3.94 4.38
C ILE A 40 18.82 -5.12 4.73
N SER A 41 19.05 -5.35 6.01
CA SER A 41 19.99 -6.38 6.47
C SER A 41 19.28 -7.57 7.10
N ALA A 42 20.04 -8.61 7.46
CA ALA A 42 19.50 -9.78 8.13
C ALA A 42 18.75 -9.36 9.41
N GLY A 43 17.51 -9.81 9.54
CA GLY A 43 16.66 -9.49 10.69
C GLY A 43 15.89 -8.18 10.60
N SER A 44 16.02 -7.38 9.53
CA SER A 44 15.27 -6.11 9.38
C SER A 44 13.75 -6.27 9.43
N PHE A 45 13.23 -7.47 9.16
CA PHE A 45 11.81 -7.83 9.33
C PHE A 45 11.61 -9.09 10.18
N ALA A 46 12.60 -9.48 10.99
CA ALA A 46 12.39 -10.58 11.91
C ALA A 46 11.23 -10.26 12.85
N ASN A 47 10.28 -11.19 12.98
CA ASN A 47 9.05 -11.03 13.76
C ASN A 47 8.05 -9.99 13.21
N SER A 48 8.16 -9.55 11.95
CA SER A 48 7.11 -8.71 11.35
C SER A 48 5.82 -9.52 11.21
N ALA A 49 4.70 -8.98 11.70
CA ALA A 49 3.37 -9.56 11.55
C ALA A 49 2.41 -8.49 10.96
N GLY A 50 1.35 -8.92 10.29
CA GLY A 50 0.45 -8.03 9.56
C GLY A 50 0.89 -7.83 8.11
N ILE A 51 0.71 -6.61 7.59
CA ILE A 51 1.04 -6.26 6.19
C ILE A 51 2.21 -5.25 6.20
N PRO A 52 3.47 -5.70 6.31
CA PRO A 52 4.61 -4.81 6.23
C PRO A 52 4.77 -4.30 4.79
N VAL A 53 4.88 -2.98 4.62
CA VAL A 53 5.19 -2.36 3.33
C VAL A 53 6.47 -1.56 3.43
N VAL A 54 7.39 -1.84 2.52
CA VAL A 54 8.70 -1.19 2.51
C VAL A 54 8.99 -0.71 1.10
N VAL A 55 9.27 0.58 0.99
CA VAL A 55 9.73 1.18 -0.26
C VAL A 55 11.06 1.86 0.01
N GLN A 56 12.10 1.42 -0.67
CA GLN A 56 13.42 2.04 -0.61
C GLN A 56 13.76 2.67 -1.95
N ASN A 57 13.96 3.99 -1.94
CA ASN A 57 14.47 4.70 -3.09
C ASN A 57 15.66 5.56 -2.67
N SER A 58 16.76 5.41 -3.38
CA SER A 58 17.97 6.18 -3.16
C SER A 58 18.31 7.11 -4.31
N GLY A 59 17.45 7.18 -5.33
CA GLY A 59 17.60 8.04 -6.51
C GLY A 59 16.98 9.42 -6.35
N ALA A 60 17.41 10.36 -7.19
CA ALA A 60 16.72 11.63 -7.42
C ALA A 60 15.59 11.46 -8.44
N ASN A 61 14.62 12.39 -8.45
CA ASN A 61 13.50 12.44 -9.40
C ASN A 61 12.52 11.26 -9.28
N VAL A 62 12.28 10.79 -8.05
CA VAL A 62 11.50 9.58 -7.82
C VAL A 62 10.13 9.90 -7.27
N LEU A 63 9.12 9.41 -7.98
CA LEU A 63 7.74 9.33 -7.51
C LEU A 63 7.49 7.93 -6.95
N ILE A 64 7.12 7.86 -5.68
CA ILE A 64 6.62 6.64 -5.05
C ILE A 64 5.12 6.79 -4.81
N GLN A 65 4.35 5.85 -5.35
CA GLN A 65 2.92 5.75 -5.10
C GLN A 65 2.62 4.34 -4.64
N ASN A 66 2.27 4.19 -3.36
CA ASN A 66 1.88 2.92 -2.78
C ASN A 66 0.51 3.07 -2.12
N ALA A 67 -0.42 2.16 -2.44
CA ALA A 67 -1.72 2.06 -1.79
C ALA A 67 -1.95 0.62 -1.36
N VAL A 68 -2.31 0.45 -0.09
CA VAL A 68 -2.80 -0.81 0.44
C VAL A 68 -4.27 -0.63 0.78
N THR A 69 -5.13 -1.27 0.00
CA THR A 69 -6.57 -1.29 0.22
C THR A 69 -6.94 -2.59 0.93
N VAL A 70 -7.51 -2.50 2.13
CA VAL A 70 -7.99 -3.68 2.87
C VAL A 70 -9.50 -3.56 3.05
N ASN A 71 -10.23 -4.51 2.47
CA ASN A 71 -11.64 -4.74 2.76
C ASN A 71 -11.73 -5.89 3.76
N LEU A 72 -12.19 -5.60 4.98
CA LEU A 72 -12.32 -6.62 6.02
C LEU A 72 -13.78 -6.72 6.47
N GLN A 73 -14.31 -7.95 6.44
CA GLN A 73 -15.57 -8.33 7.06
C GLN A 73 -15.25 -9.27 8.22
N MET A 74 -15.60 -8.87 9.44
CA MET A 74 -15.45 -9.71 10.63
C MET A 74 -16.81 -10.25 11.06
N LYS A 75 -16.85 -11.47 11.58
CA LYS A 75 -18.06 -12.18 11.98
C LYS A 75 -18.40 -11.92 13.45
#